data_AF-A0A485D149-F1
#
_entry.id   AF-A0A485D149-F1
#
_cell.length_a   1.000
_cell.length_b   1.000
_cell.length_c   1.000
_cell.angle_alpha   90.00
_cell.angle_beta   90.00
_cell.angle_gamma   90.00
#
_symmetry.space_group_name_H-M   'P 1'
#
loop_
_entity.id
_entity.type
_entity.pdbx_description
1 polymer ?
#
loop_
_entity_poly.entity_id
_entity_poly.type
_entity_poly.pdbx_seq_one_letter_code
_entity_poly.pdbx_strand_id
1 'polypeptide(L)'
;MAMQSQDIIKRSATNGITPPPHARDYRAEVAKLIDVTTCIGCKGCQVACSEWNDIRDEVGYCHGVYDNPTDLSAKAWTVMRFSENHPE
;
A
#
# COMPACT_ATOMS: atom_id res chain seq x y z
N MET A 1 9.11 14.53 -14.41
CA MET A 1 9.51 15.83 -13.81
C MET A 1 9.04 15.83 -12.35
N ALA A 2 9.62 16.64 -11.46
CA ALA A 2 9.19 16.74 -10.05
C ALA A 2 8.48 18.09 -9.77
N MET A 3 7.57 18.12 -8.78
CA MET A 3 6.87 19.33 -8.27
C MET A 3 5.78 19.95 -9.17
N GLN A 4 5.28 19.24 -10.18
CA GLN A 4 4.25 19.73 -11.13
C GLN A 4 2.91 20.02 -10.45
N SER A 5 2.57 19.21 -9.44
CA SER A 5 1.29 19.27 -8.73
C SER A 5 1.20 20.42 -7.72
N GLN A 6 2.35 20.98 -7.30
CA GLN A 6 2.46 22.13 -6.38
C GLN A 6 1.69 21.98 -5.06
N ASP A 7 1.60 20.77 -4.54
CA ASP A 7 0.83 20.34 -3.36
C ASP A 7 1.64 19.45 -2.42
N ILE A 8 2.97 19.57 -2.47
CA ILE A 8 3.87 18.69 -1.71
C ILE A 8 3.97 19.23 -0.29
N ILE A 9 3.24 18.63 0.64
CA ILE A 9 3.22 19.05 2.06
C ILE A 9 4.50 18.69 2.82
N LYS A 10 5.20 17.62 2.41
CA LYS A 10 6.43 17.12 3.05
C LYS A 10 7.36 16.57 1.99
N ARG A 11 8.66 16.86 2.12
CA ARG A 11 9.72 16.34 1.25
C ARG A 11 10.89 15.86 2.11
N SER A 12 11.40 14.67 1.80
CA SER A 12 12.56 14.10 2.50
C SER A 12 13.79 15.01 2.36
N ALA A 13 14.68 14.98 3.36
CA ALA A 13 15.95 15.70 3.39
C ALA A 13 15.88 17.20 2.97
N THR A 14 14.79 17.88 3.32
CA THR A 14 14.55 19.30 2.96
C THR A 14 14.58 20.15 4.23
N ASN A 15 15.31 21.28 4.18
CA ASN A 15 15.42 22.19 5.32
C ASN A 15 14.14 23.03 5.48
N GLY A 16 13.81 23.43 6.72
CA GLY A 16 12.60 24.21 7.02
C GLY A 16 12.55 25.60 6.37
N ILE A 17 13.68 26.19 5.99
CA ILE A 17 13.76 27.49 5.32
C ILE A 17 13.51 27.38 3.81
N THR A 18 13.66 26.17 3.23
CA THR A 18 13.44 25.89 1.81
C THR A 18 12.33 24.85 1.60
N PRO A 19 11.07 25.15 2.02
CA PRO A 19 9.98 24.20 1.92
C PRO A 19 9.64 23.85 0.47
N PRO A 20 9.09 22.65 0.21
CA PRO A 20 8.61 22.29 -1.12
C PRO A 20 7.38 23.14 -1.53
N PRO A 21 7.10 23.28 -2.85
CA PRO A 21 5.92 23.99 -3.33
C PRO A 21 4.60 23.33 -2.88
N HIS A 22 3.74 24.12 -2.22
CA HIS A 22 2.45 23.67 -1.68
C HIS A 22 1.31 24.70 -1.91
N ALA A 23 1.40 25.56 -2.93
CA ALA A 23 0.39 26.59 -3.21
C ALA A 23 -1.00 26.05 -3.60
N ARG A 24 -1.11 24.75 -3.92
CA ARG A 24 -2.37 24.07 -4.33
C ARG A 24 -2.84 23.07 -3.27
N ASP A 25 -2.74 23.42 -1.99
CA ASP A 25 -3.03 22.54 -0.84
C ASP A 25 -4.52 22.52 -0.39
N TYR A 26 -5.36 23.44 -0.87
CA TYR A 26 -6.79 23.46 -0.56
C TYR A 26 -7.56 22.32 -1.27
N ARG A 27 -7.51 21.12 -0.69
CA ARG A 27 -8.12 19.89 -1.19
C ARG A 27 -8.72 19.09 -0.05
N ALA A 28 -9.74 18.29 -0.35
CA ALA A 28 -10.26 17.34 0.62
C ALA A 28 -9.25 16.21 0.85
N GLU A 29 -9.05 15.84 2.12
CA GLU A 29 -8.31 14.63 2.46
C GLU A 29 -9.10 13.39 2.04
N VAL A 30 -8.40 12.36 1.57
CA VAL A 30 -8.98 11.07 1.17
C VAL A 30 -8.49 9.96 2.10
N ALA A 31 -9.31 8.94 2.29
CA ALA A 31 -8.97 7.78 3.12
C ALA A 31 -9.43 6.48 2.45
N LYS A 32 -8.79 5.35 2.80
CA LYS A 32 -9.18 4.01 2.40
C LYS A 32 -9.59 3.22 3.65
N LEU A 33 -10.87 2.83 3.73
CA LEU A 33 -11.37 1.98 4.80
C LEU A 33 -11.17 0.51 4.42
N ILE A 34 -10.49 -0.25 5.29
CA ILE A 34 -10.36 -1.70 5.19
C ILE A 34 -11.07 -2.28 6.41
N ASP A 35 -12.33 -2.66 6.23
CA ASP A 35 -13.10 -3.32 7.28
C ASP A 35 -12.80 -4.83 7.27
N VAL A 36 -12.05 -5.28 8.28
CA VAL A 36 -11.62 -6.68 8.40
C VAL A 36 -12.77 -7.61 8.82
N THR A 37 -13.87 -7.08 9.35
CA THR A 37 -15.04 -7.90 9.75
C THR A 37 -15.81 -8.45 8.55
N THR A 38 -15.67 -7.80 7.39
CA THR A 38 -16.30 -8.20 6.12
C THR A 38 -15.30 -8.77 5.12
N CYS A 39 -14.01 -8.78 5.45
CA CYS A 39 -12.97 -9.34 4.60
C CYS A 39 -13.07 -10.87 4.54
N ILE A 40 -13.10 -11.43 3.32
CA ILE A 40 -13.18 -12.88 3.08
C ILE A 40 -11.83 -13.51 2.68
N GLY A 41 -10.73 -12.77 2.74
CA GLY A 41 -9.40 -13.32 2.42
C GLY A 41 -9.17 -13.72 0.96
N CYS A 42 -9.97 -13.23 0.00
CA CYS A 42 -9.91 -13.68 -1.41
C CYS A 42 -8.65 -13.27 -2.19
N LYS A 43 -7.83 -12.37 -1.63
CA LYS A 43 -6.63 -11.78 -2.27
C LYS A 43 -6.88 -10.99 -3.57
N GLY A 44 -8.12 -10.64 -3.88
CA GLY A 44 -8.45 -9.80 -5.05
C GLY A 44 -7.72 -8.46 -5.04
N CYS A 45 -7.51 -7.87 -3.86
CA CYS A 45 -6.73 -6.65 -3.68
C CYS A 45 -5.26 -6.79 -4.11
N GLN A 46 -4.64 -7.96 -3.91
CA GLN A 46 -3.26 -8.21 -4.34
C GLN A 46 -3.19 -8.23 -5.87
N VAL A 47 -4.07 -9.00 -6.51
CA VAL A 47 -4.12 -9.14 -7.96
C VAL A 47 -4.40 -7.79 -8.63
N ALA A 48 -5.40 -7.04 -8.15
CA ALA A 48 -5.75 -5.74 -8.70
C ALA A 48 -4.61 -4.71 -8.52
N CYS A 49 -3.94 -4.70 -7.36
CA CYS A 49 -2.80 -3.81 -7.14
C CYS A 49 -1.65 -4.13 -8.10
N SER A 50 -1.31 -5.40 -8.27
CA SER A 50 -0.24 -5.82 -9.18
C SER A 50 -0.58 -5.55 -10.64
N GLU A 51 -1.84 -5.77 -11.04
CA GLU A 51 -2.33 -5.52 -12.39
C GLU A 51 -2.28 -4.02 -12.73
N TRP A 52 -2.86 -3.17 -11.89
CA TRP A 52 -2.87 -1.72 -12.10
C TRP A 52 -1.46 -1.09 -12.11
N ASN A 53 -0.54 -1.62 -11.30
CA ASN A 53 0.81 -1.04 -11.16
C ASN A 53 1.87 -1.75 -12.02
N ASP A 54 1.49 -2.67 -12.91
CA ASP A 54 2.40 -3.40 -13.81
C ASP A 54 3.60 -4.07 -13.09
N ILE A 55 3.35 -4.61 -11.89
CA ILE A 55 4.35 -5.34 -11.10
C ILE A 55 3.98 -6.81 -10.96
N ARG A 56 4.98 -7.69 -11.01
CA ARG A 56 4.82 -9.14 -10.82
C ARG A 56 5.93 -9.61 -9.90
N ASP A 57 5.55 -10.26 -8.81
CA ASP A 57 6.48 -10.94 -7.93
C ASP A 57 6.77 -12.34 -8.47
N GLU A 58 7.80 -12.99 -7.93
CA GLU A 58 8.13 -14.37 -8.29
C GLU A 58 7.06 -15.35 -7.80
N VAL A 59 6.98 -16.51 -8.46
CA VAL A 59 6.11 -17.59 -8.01
C VAL A 59 6.73 -18.23 -6.76
N GLY A 60 6.17 -17.93 -5.60
CA GLY A 60 6.63 -18.45 -4.31
C GLY A 60 6.23 -19.89 -4.00
N TYR A 61 6.48 -20.31 -2.76
CA TYR A 61 6.16 -21.64 -2.24
C TYR A 61 5.11 -21.57 -1.12
N CYS A 62 4.39 -22.66 -0.90
CA CYS A 62 3.48 -22.77 0.24
C CYS A 62 4.26 -23.22 1.49
N HIS A 63 4.19 -22.43 2.56
CA HIS A 63 4.88 -22.68 3.84
C HIS A 63 3.95 -23.22 4.93
N GLY A 64 2.82 -23.82 4.56
CA GLY A 64 1.81 -24.35 5.50
C GLY A 64 0.79 -23.32 5.99
N VAL A 65 0.79 -22.12 5.41
CA VAL A 65 -0.21 -21.05 5.65
C VAL A 65 -0.71 -20.49 4.33
N TYR A 66 -1.87 -19.82 4.35
CA TYR A 66 -2.45 -19.22 3.15
C TYR A 66 -1.71 -17.97 2.66
N ASP A 67 -0.93 -17.31 3.51
CA ASP A 67 -0.13 -16.12 3.20
C ASP A 67 0.81 -16.39 2.01
N ASN A 68 0.59 -15.70 0.89
CA ASN A 68 1.47 -15.75 -0.27
C ASN A 68 1.16 -14.55 -1.21
N PRO A 69 2.13 -13.70 -1.59
CA PRO A 69 3.50 -13.60 -1.03
C PRO A 69 3.50 -13.51 0.50
N THR A 70 4.53 -14.07 1.15
CA THR A 70 4.62 -14.15 2.62
C THR A 70 4.88 -12.79 3.27
N ASP A 71 5.49 -11.86 2.51
CA ASP A 71 5.73 -10.49 2.94
C ASP A 71 5.62 -9.51 1.78
N LEU A 72 5.64 -8.21 2.11
CA LEU A 72 5.77 -7.13 1.15
C LEU A 72 7.12 -7.22 0.43
N SER A 73 7.11 -6.83 -0.84
CA SER A 73 8.33 -6.75 -1.66
C SER A 73 8.25 -5.55 -2.59
N ALA A 74 9.34 -5.30 -3.33
CA ALA A 74 9.32 -4.30 -4.40
C ALA A 74 8.30 -4.62 -5.50
N LYS A 75 7.81 -5.87 -5.57
CA LYS A 75 6.84 -6.36 -6.55
C LYS A 75 5.50 -6.82 -5.93
N ALA A 76 5.36 -6.74 -4.61
CA ALA A 76 4.14 -7.02 -3.85
C ALA A 76 3.87 -5.88 -2.83
N TRP A 77 3.12 -4.86 -3.24
CA TRP A 77 2.89 -3.65 -2.43
C TRP A 77 1.75 -3.77 -1.42
N THR A 78 0.93 -4.81 -1.55
CA THR A 78 -0.11 -5.18 -0.60
C THR A 78 -0.19 -6.70 -0.52
N VAL A 79 -0.33 -7.24 0.68
CA VAL A 79 -0.46 -8.68 0.94
C VAL A 79 -1.55 -8.92 1.99
N MET A 80 -2.27 -10.03 1.84
CA MET A 80 -3.22 -10.52 2.85
C MET A 80 -2.45 -11.30 3.91
N ARG A 81 -2.67 -10.97 5.17
CA ARG A 81 -2.12 -11.69 6.32
C ARG A 81 -3.23 -12.47 7.03
N PHE A 82 -3.01 -13.75 7.28
CA PHE A 82 -3.96 -14.60 8.00
C PHE A 82 -3.47 -14.87 9.42
N SER A 83 -4.38 -14.96 10.37
CA SER A 83 -4.07 -15.27 11.77
C SER A 83 -5.19 -16.12 12.35
N GLU A 84 -4.87 -17.36 12.65
CA GLU A 84 -5.77 -18.27 13.36
C GLU A 84 -5.58 -18.07 14.86
N ASN A 85 -6.67 -17.80 15.58
CA ASN A 85 -6.68 -17.64 17.02
C ASN A 85 -7.67 -18.63 17.61
N HIS A 86 -7.33 -19.25 18.73
CA HIS A 86 -8.31 -20.00 19.51
C HIS A 86 -9.20 -19.01 20.28
N PRO A 87 -10.53 -19.23 20.34
CA PRO A 87 -11.36 -18.52 21.29
C PRO A 87 -10.93 -18.91 22.71
N GLU A 88 -10.75 -17.90 23.56
CA GLU A 88 -10.64 -18.06 25.02
C GLU A 88 -11.97 -18.51 25.63
#